data_AF-A0A935VW52-F1
#
_entry.id   AF-A0A935VW52-F1
#
_cell.length_a   1.000
_cell.length_b   1.000
_cell.length_c   1.000
_cell.angle_alpha   90.00
_cell.angle_beta   90.00
_cell.angle_gamma   90.00
#
_symmetry.space_group_name_H-M   'P 1'
#
loop_
_entity.id
_entity.type
_entity.pdbx_description
1 polymer ?
#
loop_
_entity_poly.entity_id
_entity_poly.type
_entity_poly.pdbx_seq_one_letter_code
_entity_poly.pdbx_strand_id
1 'polypeptide(L)' 'MPTVSGLWKTANWHERETYDLVGIKFDGHPDLRRILLPSDFDGHH' A
#
# COMPACT_ATOMS: atom_id res chain seq x y z
N MET A 1 -4.46 -9.90 0.39
CA MET A 1 -5.08 -9.80 1.73
C MET A 1 -6.22 -8.79 1.66
N PRO A 2 -7.32 -8.89 2.44
CA PRO A 2 -8.38 -7.89 2.42
C PRO A 2 -7.94 -6.59 3.13
N THR A 3 -8.33 -5.43 2.61
CA THR A 3 -8.10 -4.13 3.27
C THR A 3 -8.92 -4.01 4.56
N VAL A 4 -8.36 -3.31 5.54
CA VAL A 4 -9.09 -2.87 6.74
C VAL A 4 -9.29 -1.35 6.78
N SER A 5 -8.90 -0.63 5.72
CA SER A 5 -9.10 0.82 5.58
C SER A 5 -10.57 1.25 5.63
N GLY A 6 -11.50 0.35 5.30
CA GLY A 6 -12.94 0.56 5.45
C GLY A 6 -13.42 0.59 6.91
N LEU A 7 -12.71 -0.09 7.81
CA LEU A 7 -12.97 -0.03 9.26
C LEU A 7 -12.17 1.08 9.94
N TRP A 8 -10.88 1.19 9.62
CA TRP A 8 -9.98 2.18 10.21
C TRP A 8 -9.37 3.06 9.13
N LYS A 9 -9.79 4.33 9.07
CA LYS A 9 -9.27 5.29 8.09
C LYS A 9 -7.75 5.46 8.15
N THR A 10 -7.16 5.31 9.33
CA THR A 10 -5.70 5.36 9.54
C THR A 10 -4.96 4.21 8.84
N ALA A 11 -5.62 3.08 8.58
CA ALA A 11 -5.01 1.96 7.87
C ALA A 11 -4.74 2.28 6.38
N ASN A 12 -5.43 3.26 5.78
CA ASN A 12 -5.20 3.64 4.38
C ASN A 12 -3.74 4.07 4.12
N TRP A 13 -3.14 4.85 5.01
CA TRP A 13 -1.74 5.27 4.86
C TRP A 13 -0.78 4.10 5.06
N HIS A 14 -0.99 3.29 6.09
CA HIS A 14 -0.15 2.14 6.42
C HIS A 14 -0.20 1.06 5.34
N GLU A 15 -1.37 0.81 4.73
CA GLU A 15 -1.54 -0.15 3.64
C GLU A 15 -0.83 0.34 2.37
N ARG A 16 -0.83 1.66 2.09
CA ARG A 16 -0.07 2.25 0.98
C ARG A 16 1.44 2.21 1.22
N GLU A 17 1.89 2.47 2.44
CA GLU A 17 3.29 2.34 2.84
C GLU A 17 3.78 0.89 2.69
N THR A 18 2.98 -0.07 3.15
CA THR A 18 3.30 -1.50 3.02
C THR A 18 3.32 -1.93 1.55
N TYR A 19 2.34 -1.48 0.75
CA TYR A 19 2.34 -1.74 -0.69
C TYR A 19 3.59 -1.18 -1.37
N ASP A 20 4.04 -0.01 -0.96
CA ASP A 20 5.19 0.67 -1.53
C ASP A 20 6.52 -0.01 -1.14
N LEU A 21 6.71 -0.31 0.15
CA LEU A 21 7.97 -0.83 0.70
C LEU A 21 8.17 -2.34 0.49
N VAL A 22 7.09 -3.13 0.54
CA VAL A 22 7.17 -4.61 0.50
C VAL A 22 6.30 -5.23 -0.60
N GLY A 23 5.62 -4.44 -1.41
CA GLY A 23 4.87 -4.94 -2.59
C GLY A 23 3.57 -5.70 -2.27
N ILE A 24 3.11 -5.67 -1.02
CA ILE A 24 1.89 -6.40 -0.60
C ILE A 24 0.64 -5.68 -1.11
N LYS A 25 -0.22 -6.41 -1.82
CA LYS A 25 -1.49 -5.88 -2.37
C LYS A 25 -2.67 -6.16 -1.43
N PHE A 26 -3.44 -5.10 -1.16
CA PHE A 26 -4.67 -5.14 -0.37
C PHE A 26 -5.89 -5.11 -1.29
N ASP A 27 -6.72 -6.15 -1.22
CA ASP A 27 -7.96 -6.30 -1.97
C ASP A 27 -9.04 -5.40 -1.38
N GLY A 28 -9.75 -4.65 -2.23
CA GLY A 28 -10.78 -3.68 -1.83
C GLY A 28 -10.26 -2.31 -1.35
N HIS A 29 -8.95 -2.05 -1.39
CA HIS A 29 -8.39 -0.76 -0.99
C HIS A 29 -8.79 0.35 -1.99
N PRO A 30 -9.35 1.49 -1.54
CA PRO A 30 -9.93 2.49 -2.43
C PRO A 30 -8.90 3.25 -3.30
N ASP A 31 -7.68 3.43 -2.79
CA ASP A 31 -6.59 4.12 -3.52
C ASP A 31 -5.22 3.55 -3.15
N LEU A 32 -4.90 2.36 -3.67
CA LEU A 32 -3.62 1.70 -3.44
C LEU A 32 -2.61 2.17 -4.49
N ARG A 33 -1.80 3.19 -4.13
CA ARG A 33 -0.72 3.73 -4.96
C ARG A 33 0.56 3.90 -4.15
N ARG A 34 1.69 3.81 -4.86
CA ARG A 34 3.03 4.12 -4.34
C ARG A 34 3.07 5.57 -3.82
N ILE A 35 3.71 5.78 -2.67
CA ILE A 35 3.72 7.08 -1.98
C ILE A 35 5.09 7.53 -1.46
N LEU A 36 6.03 6.63 -1.19
CA LEU A 36 7.34 6.99 -0.65
C LEU A 36 8.45 6.79 -1.70
N LEU A 37 8.38 5.70 -2.47
CA LEU A 37 9.39 5.34 -3.43
C LEU A 37 9.08 5.94 -4.82
N PRO A 38 10.11 6.43 -5.54
CA PRO A 38 9.95 6.84 -6.94
C PRO A 38 9.34 5.71 -7.78
N SER A 39 8.58 6.07 -8.82
CA SER A 39 7.93 5.12 -9.74
C SER A 39 8.92 4.10 -10.35
N ASP A 40 10.18 4.52 -10.47
CA ASP A 40 11.31 3.78 -11.06
C ASP A 40 12.08 2.92 -10.04
N PHE A 41 11.60 2.83 -8.80
CA PHE A 41 12.23 1.97 -7.80
C PHE A 41 11.95 0.50 -8.11
N ASP A 42 12.96 -0.17 -8.66
CA ASP A 42 13.04 -1.63 -8.81
C ASP A 42 13.56 -2.22 -7.50
N GLY A 43 12.68 -2.30 -6.50
CA GLY A 43 13.00 -2.83 -5.19
C GLY A 43 12.95 -4.35 -5.17
N HIS A 44 13.91 -5.04 -5.80
CA HIS A 44 14.11 -6.48 -5.63
C HIS A 44 15.59 -6.89 -5.80
N HIS A 45 16.23 -7.30 -4.69
CA HIS A 45 17.39 -8.18 -4.65
C HIS A 45 17.26 -9.15 -3.48
#